data_AF-A0AAP2D6W3-F1
#
_entry.id   AF-A0AAP2D6W3-F1
#
_cell.length_a   1.000
_cell.length_b   1.000
_cell.length_c   1.000
_cell.angle_alpha   90.00
_cell.angle_beta   90.00
_cell.angle_gamma   90.00
#
_symmetry.space_group_name_H-M   'P 1'
#
loop_
_entity.id
_entity.type
_entity.pdbx_description
1 polymer ?
#
loop_
_entity_poly.entity_id
_entity_poly.type
_entity_poly.pdbx_seq_one_letter_code
_entity_poly.pdbx_strand_id
1 'polypeptide(L)'
;MAHSEETTHVTVLPPDTAKIKKLWMTALILLIITILEFTVAFTIPHEYKDLRVWIFIAMTIVKAAYIVGEFMHLRYEAKVLMWSILIPLVFIVWMLVAFIYEGTQISIARFFH
;
A
#
# COMPACT_ATOMS: atom_id res chain seq x y z
N MET A 1 8.91 -53.24 -15.78
CA MET A 1 8.62 -51.86 -16.21
C MET A 1 9.13 -50.94 -15.11
N ALA A 2 10.30 -50.34 -15.31
CA ALA A 2 10.95 -49.51 -14.32
C ALA A 2 10.28 -48.13 -14.33
N HIS A 3 9.71 -47.72 -13.19
CA HIS A 3 9.24 -46.36 -12.98
C HIS A 3 10.46 -45.43 -12.94
N SER A 4 10.58 -44.57 -13.95
CA SER A 4 11.53 -43.46 -13.94
C SER A 4 11.10 -42.48 -12.85
N GLU A 5 11.85 -42.40 -11.76
CA GLU A 5 11.78 -41.28 -10.83
C GLU A 5 12.39 -40.06 -11.53
N GLU A 6 11.54 -39.24 -12.16
CA GLU A 6 11.91 -37.91 -12.61
C GLU A 6 12.12 -37.04 -11.36
N THR A 7 13.31 -37.14 -10.77
CA THR A 7 13.74 -36.24 -9.70
C THR A 7 13.80 -34.85 -10.30
N THR A 8 12.75 -34.08 -10.04
CA THR A 8 12.65 -32.66 -10.38
C THR A 8 13.73 -31.96 -9.57
N HIS A 9 14.94 -31.90 -10.15
CA HIS A 9 16.07 -31.19 -9.60
C HIS A 9 15.74 -29.71 -9.66
N VAL A 10 15.06 -29.21 -8.61
CA VAL A 10 14.79 -27.80 -8.40
C VAL A 10 16.14 -27.12 -8.18
N THR A 11 16.76 -26.69 -9.26
CA THR A 11 17.96 -25.85 -9.23
C THR A 11 17.55 -24.52 -8.59
N VAL A 12 17.81 -24.40 -7.28
CA VAL A 12 17.59 -23.17 -6.53
C VAL A 12 18.51 -22.09 -7.08
N LEU A 13 17.94 -21.14 -7.81
CA LEU A 13 18.67 -19.96 -8.26
C LEU A 13 19.26 -19.25 -7.03
N PRO A 14 20.54 -18.83 -7.06
CA PRO A 14 21.14 -18.14 -5.94
C PRO A 14 20.33 -16.86 -5.61
N PRO A 15 20.11 -16.54 -4.32
CA PRO A 15 19.40 -15.33 -3.91
C PRO A 15 19.97 -14.10 -4.60
N ASP A 16 19.12 -13.39 -5.33
CA ASP A 16 19.50 -12.24 -6.15
C ASP A 16 19.70 -11.01 -5.24
N THR A 17 20.90 -10.92 -4.65
CA THR A 17 21.28 -9.88 -3.68
C THR A 17 21.10 -8.45 -4.19
N ALA A 18 21.11 -8.25 -5.52
CA ALA A 18 20.84 -6.97 -6.15
C ALA A 18 19.40 -6.48 -5.91
N LYS A 19 18.41 -7.38 -5.94
CA LYS A 19 17.00 -7.05 -5.67
C LYS A 19 16.80 -6.69 -4.21
N ILE A 20 17.42 -7.43 -3.30
CA ILE A 20 17.37 -7.20 -1.86
C ILE A 20 17.98 -5.83 -1.51
N LYS A 21 19.12 -5.48 -2.12
CA LYS A 21 19.78 -4.19 -1.90
C LYS A 21 18.92 -3.02 -2.38
N LYS A 22 18.23 -3.18 -3.51
CA LYS A 22 17.36 -2.14 -4.07
C LYS A 22 16.12 -1.91 -3.18
N LEU A 23 15.50 -2.97 -2.67
CA LEU A 23 14.42 -2.89 -1.69
C LEU A 23 14.84 -2.13 -0.44
N TRP A 24 16.03 -2.42 0.08
CA TRP A 24 16.58 -1.73 1.25
C TRP A 24 16.85 -0.25 0.98
N MET A 25 17.33 0.08 -0.21
CA MET A 25 17.58 1.47 -0.59
C MET A 25 16.26 2.27 -0.74
N THR A 26 15.24 1.68 -1.36
CA THR A 26 13.90 2.29 -1.47
C THR A 26 13.27 2.46 -0.09
N ALA A 27 13.34 1.45 0.78
CA ALA A 27 12.89 1.55 2.16
C ALA A 27 13.56 2.71 2.89
N LEU A 28 14.88 2.89 2.72
CA LEU A 28 15.63 3.98 3.34
C LEU A 28 15.19 5.36 2.81
N ILE A 29 15.02 5.51 1.49
CA ILE A 29 14.55 6.76 0.89
C ILE A 29 13.16 7.14 1.43
N LEU A 30 12.26 6.17 1.50
CA LEU A 30 10.92 6.38 2.02
C LEU A 30 10.91 6.68 3.51
N LEU A 31 11.79 6.04 4.29
CA LEU A 31 11.99 6.34 5.70
C LEU A 31 12.43 7.79 5.89
N ILE A 32 13.42 8.26 5.10
CA ILE A 32 13.93 9.63 5.18
C ILE A 32 12.82 10.64 4.84
N ILE A 33 12.07 10.41 3.76
CA ILE A 33 10.91 11.24 3.41
C ILE A 33 9.90 11.29 4.55
N THR A 34 9.60 10.14 5.17
CA THR A 34 8.66 10.04 6.29
C THR A 34 9.14 10.83 7.50
N ILE A 35 10.42 10.72 7.87
CA ILE A 35 10.98 11.46 9.00
C ILE A 35 10.91 12.96 8.73
N LEU A 36 11.29 13.39 7.52
CA LEU A 36 11.28 14.80 7.13
C LEU A 36 9.86 15.36 7.15
N GLU A 37 8.89 14.61 6.64
CA GLU A 37 7.46 14.90 6.73
C GLU A 37 7.00 15.11 8.16
N PHE A 38 7.27 14.16 9.06
CA PHE A 38 6.90 14.28 10.47
C PHE A 38 7.53 15.52 11.09
N THR A 39 8.81 15.78 10.80
CA THR A 39 9.53 16.93 11.34
C THR A 39 8.85 18.24 10.91
N VAL A 40 8.49 18.38 9.63
CA VAL A 40 7.74 19.54 9.13
C VAL A 40 6.37 19.63 9.78
N ALA A 41 5.63 18.51 9.85
CA ALA A 41 4.32 18.45 10.48
C ALA A 41 4.35 18.85 11.97
N PHE A 42 5.40 18.50 12.72
CA PHE A 42 5.58 18.90 14.11
C PHE A 42 5.96 20.38 14.28
N THR A 43 6.66 20.98 13.31
CA THR A 43 7.05 22.41 13.35
C THR A 43 5.93 23.39 13.01
N ILE A 44 4.90 22.97 12.28
CA ILE A 44 3.74 23.83 11.97
C ILE A 44 2.99 24.14 13.27
N PRO A 45 2.54 25.39 13.53
CA PRO A 45 1.76 25.74 14.71
C PRO A 45 0.41 25.01 14.79
N HIS A 46 -0.13 24.84 15.99
CA HIS A 46 -1.39 24.14 16.23
C HIS A 46 -2.64 24.85 15.69
N GLU A 47 -2.53 26.08 15.17
CA GLU A 47 -3.65 26.83 14.59
C GLU A 47 -4.13 26.24 13.25
N TYR A 48 -3.27 25.52 12.52
CA TYR A 48 -3.61 24.91 11.23
C TYR A 48 -3.81 23.40 11.33
N LYS A 49 -4.66 22.94 12.27
CA LYS A 49 -4.89 21.50 12.50
C LYS A 49 -5.38 20.79 11.24
N ASP A 50 -6.32 21.36 10.51
CA ASP A 50 -6.89 20.74 9.32
C ASP A 50 -5.87 20.64 8.18
N LEU A 51 -5.04 21.69 8.02
CA LEU A 51 -3.97 21.73 7.03
C LEU A 51 -2.90 20.66 7.31
N ARG A 52 -2.60 20.41 8.60
CA ARG A 52 -1.72 19.32 9.04
C ARG A 52 -2.32 17.94 8.77
N VAL A 53 -3.62 17.76 8.98
CA VAL A 53 -4.29 16.47 8.69
C VAL A 53 -4.28 16.18 7.20
N TRP A 54 -4.61 17.17 6.36
CA TRP A 54 -4.64 17.02 4.91
C TRP A 54 -3.25 16.76 4.31
N ILE A 55 -2.21 17.47 4.75
CA ILE A 55 -0.84 17.23 4.26
C ILE A 55 -0.37 15.82 4.61
N PHE A 56 -0.72 15.33 5.80
CA PHE A 56 -0.35 14.00 6.28
C PHE A 56 -1.05 12.92 5.47
N ILE A 57 -2.35 13.07 5.20
CA ILE A 57 -3.12 12.16 4.33
C ILE A 57 -2.51 12.13 2.92
N ALA A 58 -2.24 13.30 2.33
CA ALA A 58 -1.69 13.41 0.99
C ALA A 58 -0.31 12.74 0.86
N MET A 59 0.59 12.97 1.81
CA MET A 59 1.91 12.34 1.79
C MET A 59 1.86 10.84 2.10
N THR A 60 0.93 10.38 2.94
CA THR A 60 0.71 8.94 3.16
C THR A 60 0.33 8.24 1.85
N ILE A 61 -0.51 8.88 1.03
CA ILE A 61 -0.89 8.36 -0.30
C ILE A 61 0.32 8.33 -1.24
N VAL A 62 1.10 9.42 -1.30
CA VAL A 62 2.32 9.49 -2.14
C VAL A 62 3.31 8.40 -1.76
N LYS A 63 3.54 8.20 -0.46
CA LYS A 63 4.38 7.13 0.06
C LYS A 63 3.86 5.76 -0.34
N ALA A 64 2.56 5.50 -0.21
CA ALA A 64 1.94 4.25 -0.61
C ALA A 64 2.13 3.99 -2.13
N ALA A 65 1.96 5.02 -2.96
CA ALA A 65 2.19 4.92 -4.40
C ALA A 65 3.66 4.63 -4.73
N TYR A 66 4.60 5.25 -4.01
CA TYR A 66 6.04 5.01 -4.19
C TYR A 66 6.45 3.60 -3.72
N ILE A 67 5.84 3.10 -2.64
CA ILE A 67 6.02 1.72 -2.18
C ILE A 67 5.53 0.74 -3.25
N VAL A 68 4.29 0.93 -3.73
CA VAL A 68 3.72 0.08 -4.78
C VAL A 68 4.58 0.16 -6.06
N GLY A 69 5.06 1.35 -6.44
CA GLY A 69 5.88 1.54 -7.64
C GLY A 69 7.27 0.91 -7.58
N GLU A 70 7.97 0.99 -6.45
CA GLU A 70 9.36 0.50 -6.35
C GLU A 70 9.50 -0.89 -5.69
N PHE A 71 8.63 -1.27 -4.75
CA PHE A 71 8.64 -2.65 -4.23
C PHE A 71 8.00 -3.62 -5.23
N MET A 72 7.12 -3.13 -6.12
CA MET A 72 6.66 -3.90 -7.27
C MET A 72 7.47 -3.51 -8.51
N HIS A 73 8.62 -4.12 -8.70
CA HIS A 73 9.41 -4.04 -9.94
C HIS A 73 8.70 -4.75 -11.12
N LEU A 74 7.45 -4.37 -11.43
CA LEU A 74 6.46 -5.25 -12.09
C LEU A 74 5.66 -4.57 -13.20
N ARG A 75 6.12 -3.41 -13.69
CA ARG A 75 5.38 -2.66 -14.73
C ARG A 75 5.18 -3.47 -16.02
N TYR A 76 5.98 -4.53 -16.23
CA TYR A 76 5.80 -5.48 -17.33
C TYR A 76 5.52 -6.94 -16.90
N GLU A 77 6.10 -7.45 -15.80
CA GLU A 77 5.99 -8.88 -15.44
C GLU A 77 4.86 -9.25 -14.45
N ALA A 78 4.31 -8.31 -13.67
CA ALA A 78 3.21 -8.66 -12.75
C ALA A 78 2.10 -7.63 -12.66
N LYS A 79 1.60 -7.26 -13.83
CA LYS A 79 0.25 -6.68 -13.97
C LYS A 79 -0.79 -7.53 -13.23
N VAL A 80 -0.63 -8.86 -13.22
CA VAL A 80 -1.48 -9.77 -12.46
C VAL A 80 -1.40 -9.54 -10.95
N LEU A 81 -0.21 -9.36 -10.39
CA LEU A 81 -0.05 -9.03 -8.96
C LEU A 81 -0.61 -7.64 -8.63
N MET A 82 -0.45 -6.67 -9.54
CA MET A 82 -1.04 -5.34 -9.36
C MET A 82 -2.58 -5.40 -9.32
N TRP A 83 -3.21 -6.13 -10.25
CA TRP A 83 -4.66 -6.36 -10.24
C TRP A 83 -5.11 -7.13 -8.99
N SER A 84 -4.32 -8.10 -8.51
CA SER A 84 -4.59 -8.84 -7.27
C SER A 84 -4.64 -7.95 -6.02
N ILE A 85 -3.95 -6.81 -6.01
CA ILE A 85 -3.97 -5.85 -4.89
C ILE A 85 -5.03 -4.76 -5.13
N LEU A 86 -5.15 -4.28 -6.37
CA LEU A 86 -6.07 -3.21 -6.74
C LEU A 86 -7.53 -3.62 -6.55
N ILE A 87 -7.90 -4.84 -6.97
CA ILE A 87 -9.27 -5.36 -6.87
C ILE A 87 -9.78 -5.38 -5.41
N PRO A 88 -9.10 -6.02 -4.44
CA PRO A 88 -9.55 -6.00 -3.05
C PRO A 88 -9.54 -4.59 -2.45
N LEU A 89 -8.62 -3.71 -2.87
CA LEU A 89 -8.57 -2.33 -2.38
C LEU A 89 -9.78 -1.51 -2.84
N VAL A 90 -10.16 -1.63 -4.13
CA VAL A 90 -11.39 -1.02 -4.67
C VAL A 90 -12.63 -1.59 -4.00
N PHE A 91 -12.67 -2.91 -3.76
CA PHE A 91 -13.78 -3.56 -3.06
C PHE A 91 -13.97 -3.02 -1.64
N ILE A 92 -12.89 -2.80 -0.89
CA ILE A 92 -12.94 -2.21 0.45
C ILE A 92 -13.48 -0.78 0.40
N VAL A 93 -12.99 0.05 -0.52
CA VAL A 93 -13.48 1.44 -0.66
C VAL A 93 -14.96 1.47 -1.01
N TRP A 94 -15.40 0.61 -1.93
CA TRP A 94 -16.81 0.45 -2.27
C TRP A 94 -17.66 0.07 -1.05
N MET A 95 -17.21 -0.93 -0.27
CA MET A 95 -17.92 -1.39 0.93
C MET A 95 -17.98 -0.30 2.00
N LEU A 96 -16.91 0.48 2.19
CA LEU A 96 -16.90 1.60 3.14
C LEU A 96 -17.98 2.64 2.78
N VAL A 97 -18.08 3.01 1.51
CA VAL A 97 -19.10 3.95 1.02
C VAL A 97 -20.50 3.38 1.23
N ALA A 98 -20.71 2.10 0.90
CA ALA A 98 -21.99 1.44 1.10
C ALA A 98 -22.40 1.41 2.59
N PHE A 99 -21.48 1.08 3.49
CA PHE A 99 -21.74 1.06 4.93
C PHE A 99 -22.00 2.45 5.51
N ILE A 100 -21.29 3.48 5.05
CA ILE A 100 -21.58 4.86 5.47
C ILE A 100 -22.97 5.26 4.99
N TYR A 101 -23.33 4.94 3.74
CA TYR A 101 -24.65 5.26 3.20
C TYR A 101 -25.77 4.56 3.97
N GLU A 102 -25.71 3.23 4.12
CA GLU A 102 -26.71 2.46 4.87
C GLU A 102 -26.75 2.85 6.35
N GLY A 103 -25.59 3.04 6.97
CA GLY A 103 -25.49 3.49 8.36
C GLY A 103 -26.12 4.87 8.59
N THR A 104 -25.92 5.80 7.65
CA THR A 104 -26.53 7.13 7.70
C THR A 104 -28.04 7.05 7.52
N GLN A 105 -28.54 6.22 6.60
CA GLN A 105 -29.98 6.01 6.40
C GLN A 105 -30.65 5.40 7.63
N ILE A 106 -30.04 4.39 8.25
CA ILE A 106 -30.54 3.77 9.49
C ILE A 106 -30.53 4.76 10.65
N SER A 107 -29.46 5.55 10.79
CA SER A 107 -29.36 6.57 11.85
C SER A 107 -30.45 7.63 11.72
N ILE A 108 -30.74 8.09 10.49
CA ILE A 108 -31.79 9.08 10.23
C ILE A 108 -33.17 8.46 10.48
N ALA A 109 -33.44 7.27 9.96
CA ALA A 109 -34.73 6.59 10.13
C ALA A 109 -35.06 6.34 11.62
N ARG A 110 -34.06 6.06 12.46
CA ARG A 110 -34.24 5.90 13.92
C ARG A 110 -34.42 7.22 14.66
N PHE A 111 -33.92 8.34 14.16
CA PHE A 111 -34.06 9.64 14.81
C PHE A 111 -35.44 10.27 14.61
N PHE A 112 -36.13 9.92 13.52
CA PHE A 112 -37.45 10.45 13.16
C PHE A 112 -38.64 9.56 13.60
N HIS A 113 -38.39 8.56 14.45
CA HIS A 113 -39.39 7.66 15.02
C HIS A 113 -39.23 7.55 16.54
#